data_AF-B0SQK3-F1
#
_entry.id   AF-B0SQK3-F1
#
_cell.length_a   1.000
_cell.length_b   1.000
_cell.length_c   1.000
_cell.angle_alpha   90.00
_cell.angle_beta   90.00
_cell.angle_gamma   90.00
#
_symmetry.space_group_name_H-M   'P 1'
#
loop_
_entity.id
_entity.type
_entity.pdbx_description
1 polymer ?
#
loop_
_entity_poly.entity_id
_entity_poly.type
_entity_poly.pdbx_seq_one_letter_code
_entity_poly.pdbx_strand_id
1 'polypeptide(L)'
;MQIEEKKAKDLFQDRIFTLSNFLSILRVFLLPFFFYSTYDYAKDPSNLSAFFASIGYAIGAVFTDYLDGLFARILHQETTLGRYLDPVCDKLVTLGGLFVVTIHFEFPSWILIVYFIREILGVWLGGFLYLKRGLQGRPNWWGKFGVGIVAISVIWYMSLPYFLQFGAPYPFLMHPVISAYVLLFVLTAGVIAYVVRYWNIVFHPEAIELDPENKKQAKKYQKI
;
A
#
# COMPACT_ATOMS: atom_id res chain seq x y z
N MET A 1 -7.57 -18.23 -26.64
CA MET A 1 -6.71 -18.62 -25.50
C MET A 1 -7.65 -18.91 -24.35
N GLN A 2 -7.82 -20.19 -24.00
CA GLN A 2 -8.82 -20.64 -23.02
C GLN A 2 -8.48 -20.03 -21.64
N ILE A 3 -9.44 -19.32 -21.05
CA ILE A 3 -9.40 -19.00 -19.63
C ILE A 3 -9.67 -20.33 -18.93
N GLU A 4 -8.61 -21.05 -18.55
CA GLU A 4 -8.76 -22.15 -17.60
C GLU A 4 -9.36 -21.57 -16.33
N GLU A 5 -10.61 -21.91 -16.05
CA GLU A 5 -11.19 -21.87 -14.71
C GLU A 5 -10.31 -22.75 -13.81
N LYS A 6 -9.22 -22.19 -13.28
CA LYS A 6 -8.52 -22.81 -12.15
C LYS A 6 -9.54 -22.89 -11.02
N LYS A 7 -10.05 -24.09 -10.77
CA LYS A 7 -10.98 -24.37 -9.68
C LYS A 7 -10.33 -23.90 -8.39
N ALA A 8 -11.11 -23.42 -7.43
CA ALA A 8 -10.59 -22.99 -6.12
C ALA A 8 -9.70 -24.06 -5.44
N LYS A 9 -9.84 -25.34 -5.81
CA LYS A 9 -8.95 -26.43 -5.38
C LYS A 9 -7.51 -26.34 -5.91
N ASP A 10 -7.28 -25.80 -7.11
CA ASP A 10 -5.93 -25.66 -7.70
C ASP A 10 -5.17 -24.48 -7.06
N LEU A 11 -5.87 -23.49 -6.51
CA LEU A 11 -5.29 -22.40 -5.70
C LEU A 11 -4.61 -22.92 -4.42
N PHE A 12 -5.10 -24.04 -3.88
CA PHE A 12 -4.55 -24.69 -2.67
C PHE A 12 -3.56 -25.81 -2.98
N GLN A 13 -3.31 -26.14 -4.26
CA GLN A 13 -2.29 -27.13 -4.67
C GLN A 13 -0.88 -26.54 -4.74
N ASP A 14 -0.76 -25.24 -5.02
CA ASP A 14 0.52 -24.53 -4.92
C ASP A 14 0.99 -24.49 -3.46
N ARG A 15 2.31 -24.46 -3.24
CA ARG A 15 2.95 -24.47 -1.91
C ARG A 15 2.43 -23.27 -1.08
N ILE A 16 1.39 -23.47 -0.27
CA ILE A 16 0.64 -22.41 0.45
C ILE A 16 1.57 -21.62 1.40
N PHE A 17 2.54 -22.30 2.01
CA PHE A 17 3.54 -21.73 2.91
C PHE A 17 4.81 -21.37 2.16
N THR A 18 4.86 -20.16 1.61
CA THR A 18 6.12 -19.48 1.27
C THR A 18 6.47 -18.50 2.38
N LEU A 19 7.76 -18.16 2.47
CA LEU A 19 8.24 -17.17 3.44
C LEU A 19 7.50 -15.82 3.25
N SER A 20 7.27 -15.44 1.98
CA SER A 20 6.55 -14.22 1.61
C SER A 20 5.12 -14.20 2.17
N ASN A 21 4.32 -15.24 1.88
CA ASN A 21 2.93 -15.31 2.32
C ASN A 21 2.82 -15.32 3.85
N PHE A 22 3.72 -16.04 4.51
CA PHE A 22 3.75 -16.10 5.97
C PHE A 22 4.00 -14.72 6.58
N LEU A 23 4.93 -13.94 6.02
CA LEU A 23 5.22 -12.59 6.47
C LEU A 23 4.04 -11.64 6.26
N SER A 24 3.35 -11.70 5.11
CA SER A 24 2.13 -10.91 4.83
C SER A 24 1.00 -11.23 5.82
N ILE A 25 0.76 -12.52 6.09
CA ILE A 25 -0.25 -12.96 7.07
C ILE A 25 0.13 -12.51 8.48
N LEU A 26 1.41 -12.66 8.85
CA LEU A 26 1.91 -12.25 10.16
C LEU A 26 1.71 -10.75 10.39
N ARG A 27 1.94 -9.90 9.39
CA ARG A 27 1.70 -8.45 9.48
C ARG A 27 0.25 -8.15 9.85
N VAL A 28 -0.70 -8.80 9.18
CA VAL A 28 -2.14 -8.65 9.46
C VAL A 28 -2.51 -9.23 10.81
N PHE A 29 -1.97 -10.40 11.18
CA PHE A 29 -2.22 -11.03 12.47
C PHE A 29 -1.75 -10.16 13.65
N LEU A 30 -0.68 -9.39 13.47
CA LEU A 30 -0.15 -8.48 14.47
C LEU A 30 -0.87 -7.11 14.53
N LEU A 31 -1.82 -6.82 13.63
CA LEU A 31 -2.59 -5.56 13.66
C LEU A 31 -3.34 -5.30 14.98
N PRO A 32 -3.99 -6.28 15.63
CA PRO A 32 -4.65 -6.06 16.92
C PRO A 32 -3.66 -5.65 18.01
N PHE A 33 -2.45 -6.22 18.02
CA PHE A 33 -1.38 -5.82 18.94
C PHE A 33 -0.92 -4.38 18.67
N PHE A 34 -0.79 -4.02 17.40
CA PHE A 34 -0.52 -2.65 16.99
C PHE A 34 -1.59 -1.66 17.45
N PHE A 35 -2.87 -2.01 17.31
CA PHE A 35 -3.98 -1.16 17.77
C PHE A 35 -3.94 -0.98 19.29
N TYR A 36 -3.68 -2.06 20.03
CA TYR A 36 -3.57 -2.02 21.48
C TYR A 36 -2.40 -1.15 21.96
N SER A 37 -1.19 -1.37 21.44
CA SER A 37 -0.01 -0.59 21.84
C SER A 37 -0.15 0.88 21.47
N THR A 38 -0.76 1.18 20.33
CA THR A 38 -0.97 2.56 19.90
C THR A 38 -2.06 3.25 20.71
N TYR A 39 -3.12 2.54 21.09
CA TYR A 39 -4.15 3.05 21.98
C TYR A 39 -3.59 3.41 23.36
N ASP A 40 -2.74 2.54 23.92
CA ASP A 40 -2.10 2.75 25.22
C ASP A 40 -1.16 3.97 25.19
N TYR A 41 -0.35 4.09 24.15
CA TYR A 41 0.51 5.25 23.92
C TYR A 41 -0.28 6.54 23.67
N ALA A 42 -1.41 6.48 22.97
CA ALA A 42 -2.25 7.65 22.74
C ALA A 42 -2.90 8.17 24.04
N LYS A 43 -3.20 7.29 25.00
CA LYS A 43 -3.72 7.68 26.32
C LYS A 43 -2.64 8.27 27.22
N ASP A 44 -1.46 7.67 27.20
CA ASP A 44 -0.33 8.11 27.99
C ASP A 44 0.93 8.22 27.11
N PRO A 45 1.17 9.42 26.54
CA PRO A 45 2.36 9.66 25.72
C PRO A 45 3.69 9.47 26.48
N SER A 46 3.67 9.46 27.83
CA SER A 46 4.86 9.18 28.63
C SER A 46 5.22 7.69 28.69
N ASN A 47 4.30 6.81 28.28
CA ASN A 47 4.54 5.38 28.20
C ASN A 47 5.43 5.03 27.00
N LEU A 48 6.74 5.16 27.21
CA LEU A 48 7.76 4.87 26.20
C LEU A 48 7.70 3.41 25.71
N SER A 49 7.26 2.47 26.54
CA SER A 49 7.14 1.07 26.13
C SER A 49 6.07 0.87 25.06
N ALA A 50 4.92 1.53 25.23
CA ALA A 50 3.84 1.55 24.25
C ALA A 50 4.25 2.30 22.98
N PHE A 51 4.98 3.42 23.11
CA PHE A 51 5.56 4.14 21.98
C PHE A 51 6.49 3.25 21.14
N PHE A 52 7.49 2.62 21.76
CA PHE A 52 8.45 1.78 21.04
C PHE A 52 7.78 0.54 20.44
N ALA A 53 6.79 -0.05 21.10
CA ALA A 53 6.02 -1.18 20.55
C ALA A 53 5.22 -0.76 19.31
N SER A 54 4.55 0.39 19.37
CA SER A 54 3.72 0.95 18.31
C SER A 54 4.55 1.36 17.08
N ILE A 55 5.63 2.12 17.29
CA ILE A 55 6.57 2.52 16.22
C ILE A 55 7.34 1.33 15.69
N GLY A 56 7.77 0.41 16.56
CA GLY A 56 8.47 -0.81 16.18
C GLY A 56 7.63 -1.69 15.26
N TYR A 57 6.33 -1.83 15.54
CA TYR A 57 5.41 -2.50 14.63
C TYR A 57 5.31 -1.76 13.28
N ALA A 58 5.09 -0.44 13.29
CA ALA A 58 4.92 0.32 12.05
C ALA A 58 6.15 0.23 11.13
N ILE A 59 7.35 0.38 11.70
CA ILE A 59 8.61 0.21 10.97
C ILE A 59 8.78 -1.24 10.51
N GLY A 60 8.50 -2.20 11.40
CA GLY A 60 8.57 -3.63 11.09
C GLY A 60 7.67 -4.00 9.92
N ALA A 61 6.44 -3.51 9.88
CA ALA A 61 5.49 -3.78 8.80
C ALA A 61 6.00 -3.27 7.44
N VAL A 62 6.56 -2.05 7.39
CA VAL A 62 7.16 -1.48 6.16
C VAL A 62 8.40 -2.26 5.75
N PHE A 63 9.25 -2.62 6.70
CA PHE A 63 10.48 -3.33 6.41
C PHE A 63 10.22 -4.76 5.93
N THR A 64 9.26 -5.44 6.57
CA THR A 64 8.85 -6.79 6.18
C THR A 64 8.21 -6.82 4.79
N ASP A 65 7.41 -5.82 4.41
CA ASP A 65 6.87 -5.66 3.04
C ASP A 65 7.95 -5.46 1.97
N TYR A 66 9.04 -4.81 2.33
CA TYR A 66 10.17 -4.69 1.43
C TYR A 66 10.91 -6.03 1.29
N LEU A 67 11.09 -6.73 2.41
CA LEU A 67 11.80 -8.00 2.46
C LEU A 67 11.05 -9.14 1.79
N ASP A 68 9.75 -9.27 1.98
CA ASP A 68 8.95 -10.33 1.34
C ASP A 68 8.96 -10.17 -0.19
N GLY A 69 8.84 -8.94 -0.71
CA GLY A 69 8.98 -8.62 -2.12
C GLY A 69 10.39 -8.86 -2.68
N LEU A 70 11.43 -8.74 -1.84
CA LEU A 70 12.81 -9.08 -2.21
C LEU A 70 13.00 -10.61 -2.24
N PHE A 71 12.54 -11.31 -1.21
CA PHE A 71 12.66 -12.77 -1.11
C PHE A 71 11.84 -13.49 -2.17
N ALA A 72 10.65 -13.00 -2.52
CA ALA A 72 9.86 -13.54 -3.62
C ALA A 72 10.63 -13.53 -4.95
N ARG A 73 11.40 -12.46 -5.23
CA ARG A 73 12.22 -12.33 -6.44
C ARG A 73 13.46 -13.21 -6.43
N ILE A 74 14.15 -13.29 -5.29
CA ILE A 74 15.40 -14.05 -5.17
C ILE A 74 15.14 -15.55 -5.11
N LEU A 75 14.08 -15.97 -4.41
CA LEU A 75 13.78 -17.38 -4.17
C LEU A 75 12.85 -17.97 -5.25
N HIS A 76 12.37 -17.16 -6.20
CA HIS A 76 11.39 -17.55 -7.22
C HIS A 76 10.14 -18.25 -6.63
N GLN A 77 9.74 -17.83 -5.43
CA GLN A 77 8.63 -18.42 -4.66
C GLN A 77 7.30 -17.69 -4.89
N GLU A 78 7.03 -17.27 -6.14
CA GLU A 78 5.74 -16.68 -6.48
C GLU A 78 4.65 -17.76 -6.51
N THR A 79 3.66 -17.63 -5.61
CA THR A 79 2.50 -18.53 -5.56
C THR A 79 1.27 -17.84 -6.12
N THR A 80 0.37 -18.61 -6.72
CA THR A 80 -0.90 -18.08 -7.21
C THR A 80 -1.72 -17.48 -6.06
N LEU A 81 -1.71 -18.11 -4.88
CA LEU A 81 -2.39 -17.63 -3.68
C LEU A 81 -1.77 -16.35 -3.09
N GLY A 82 -0.44 -16.30 -2.98
CA GLY A 82 0.27 -15.11 -2.49
C GLY A 82 -0.03 -13.86 -3.33
N ARG A 83 -0.10 -14.02 -4.66
CA ARG A 83 -0.43 -12.92 -5.58
C ARG A 83 -1.77 -12.23 -5.29
N TYR A 84 -2.76 -12.96 -4.75
CA TYR A 84 -4.05 -12.39 -4.35
C TYR A 84 -4.06 -11.95 -2.90
N LEU A 85 -3.34 -12.64 -2.02
CA LEU A 85 -3.32 -12.37 -0.60
C LEU A 85 -2.52 -11.11 -0.26
N ASP A 86 -1.35 -10.92 -0.86
CA ASP A 86 -0.45 -9.79 -0.58
C ASP A 86 -1.15 -8.43 -0.78
N PRO A 87 -1.84 -8.15 -1.92
CA PRO A 87 -2.54 -6.88 -2.10
C PRO A 87 -3.68 -6.63 -1.12
N VAL A 88 -4.26 -7.68 -0.53
CA VAL A 88 -5.31 -7.57 0.49
C VAL A 88 -4.67 -7.25 1.84
N CYS A 89 -3.63 -7.99 2.23
CA CYS A 89 -2.86 -7.75 3.45
C CYS A 89 -2.29 -6.32 3.47
N ASP A 90 -1.69 -5.86 2.38
CA ASP A 90 -1.12 -4.52 2.27
C ASP A 90 -2.15 -3.41 2.51
N LYS A 91 -3.35 -3.59 1.95
CA LYS A 91 -4.46 -2.63 2.14
C LYS A 91 -4.96 -2.64 3.57
N LEU A 92 -5.09 -3.81 4.20
CA LEU A 92 -5.50 -3.91 5.60
C LEU A 92 -4.50 -3.23 6.53
N VAL A 93 -3.20 -3.43 6.32
CA VAL A 93 -2.15 -2.80 7.11
C VAL A 93 -2.14 -1.29 6.90
N THR A 94 -2.21 -0.83 5.64
CA THR A 94 -2.17 0.60 5.33
C THR A 94 -3.42 1.34 5.83
N LEU A 95 -4.61 0.77 5.61
CA LEU A 95 -5.87 1.33 6.11
C LEU A 95 -5.94 1.27 7.64
N GLY A 96 -5.43 0.19 8.26
CA GLY A 96 -5.33 0.07 9.71
C GLY A 96 -4.43 1.14 10.32
N GLY A 97 -3.26 1.39 9.72
CA GLY A 97 -2.36 2.48 10.11
C GLY A 97 -3.04 3.85 10.01
N LEU A 98 -3.65 4.16 8.86
CA LEU A 98 -4.39 5.41 8.66
C LEU A 98 -5.55 5.58 9.65
N PHE A 99 -6.28 4.49 9.92
CA PHE A 99 -7.40 4.50 10.86
C PHE A 99 -6.93 4.85 12.28
N VAL A 100 -5.86 4.21 12.77
CA VAL A 100 -5.30 4.49 14.09
C VAL A 100 -4.85 5.94 14.23
N VAL A 101 -4.13 6.48 13.23
CA VAL A 101 -3.71 7.90 13.30
C VAL A 101 -4.88 8.87 13.21
N THR A 102 -5.96 8.49 12.51
CA THR A 102 -7.20 9.28 12.44
C THR A 102 -7.91 9.35 13.78
N ILE A 103 -7.98 8.23 14.51
CA ILE A 103 -8.70 8.16 15.78
C ILE A 103 -7.88 8.78 16.93
N HIS A 104 -6.55 8.58 16.92
CA HIS A 104 -5.72 8.85 18.10
C HIS A 104 -4.76 10.03 17.97
N PHE A 105 -4.45 10.50 16.75
CA PHE A 105 -3.39 11.49 16.50
C PHE A 105 -3.86 12.66 15.64
N GLU A 106 -5.17 12.97 15.67
CA GLU A 106 -5.77 14.09 14.94
C GLU A 106 -5.50 14.09 13.42
N PHE A 107 -5.22 12.92 12.85
CA PHE A 107 -5.07 12.81 11.40
C PHE A 107 -6.43 13.12 10.73
N PRO A 108 -6.47 13.96 9.69
CA PRO A 108 -7.75 14.37 9.13
C PRO A 108 -8.50 13.22 8.48
N SER A 109 -9.69 12.92 9.01
CA SER A 109 -10.52 11.79 8.58
C SER A 109 -10.92 11.83 7.10
N TRP A 110 -11.02 13.02 6.52
CA TRP A 110 -11.30 13.18 5.09
C TRP A 110 -10.16 12.64 4.20
N ILE A 111 -8.90 12.64 4.66
CA ILE A 111 -7.79 12.01 3.93
C ILE A 111 -7.91 10.49 3.93
N LEU A 112 -8.30 9.90 5.07
CA LEU A 112 -8.60 8.47 5.17
C LEU A 112 -9.72 8.09 4.17
N ILE A 113 -10.78 8.88 4.09
CA ILE A 113 -11.88 8.66 3.15
C ILE A 113 -11.40 8.77 1.70
N VAL A 114 -10.64 9.82 1.36
CA VAL A 114 -10.09 10.00 -0.01
C VAL A 114 -9.18 8.84 -0.38
N TYR A 115 -8.32 8.39 0.54
CA TYR A 115 -7.44 7.25 0.32
C TYR A 115 -8.24 5.96 0.10
N PHE A 116 -9.26 5.72 0.92
CA PHE A 116 -10.13 4.55 0.78
C PHE A 116 -10.88 4.55 -0.56
N ILE A 117 -11.42 5.70 -0.98
CA ILE A 117 -12.05 5.86 -2.29
C ILE A 117 -11.05 5.58 -3.41
N ARG A 118 -9.83 6.11 -3.33
CA ARG A 118 -8.75 5.83 -4.30
C ARG A 118 -8.48 4.32 -4.42
N GLU A 119 -8.41 3.60 -3.31
CA GLU A 119 -8.15 2.16 -3.31
C GLU A 119 -9.29 1.37 -3.97
N ILE A 120 -10.54 1.76 -3.72
CA ILE A 120 -11.71 1.17 -4.39
C ILE A 120 -11.65 1.47 -5.89
N LEU A 121 -11.43 2.73 -6.28
CA LEU A 121 -11.33 3.14 -7.68
C LEU A 121 -10.22 2.38 -8.41
N GLY A 122 -9.06 2.16 -7.78
CA GLY A 122 -7.96 1.39 -8.36
C GLY A 122 -8.35 -0.06 -8.66
N VAL A 123 -9.08 -0.71 -7.75
CA VAL A 123 -9.59 -2.08 -7.96
C VAL A 123 -10.66 -2.10 -9.06
N TRP A 124 -11.61 -1.17 -9.01
CA TRP A 124 -12.72 -1.09 -9.94
C TRP A 124 -12.23 -0.84 -11.38
N LEU A 125 -11.34 0.13 -11.57
CA LEU A 125 -10.75 0.45 -12.87
C LEU A 125 -9.88 -0.69 -13.39
N GLY A 126 -9.08 -1.32 -12.52
CA GLY A 126 -8.28 -2.49 -12.87
C GLY A 126 -9.15 -3.66 -13.34
N GLY A 127 -10.21 -3.97 -12.59
CA GLY A 127 -11.19 -5.00 -12.96
C GLY A 127 -11.94 -4.68 -14.25
N PHE A 128 -12.34 -3.42 -14.44
CA PHE A 128 -13.02 -2.98 -15.66
C PHE A 128 -12.12 -3.10 -16.90
N LEU A 129 -10.82 -2.78 -16.82
CA LEU A 129 -9.87 -3.04 -17.92
C LEU A 129 -9.72 -4.52 -18.23
N TYR A 130 -9.64 -5.33 -17.19
CA TYR A 130 -9.49 -6.77 -17.34
C TYR A 130 -10.71 -7.37 -18.08
N LEU A 131 -11.92 -6.98 -17.67
CA LEU A 131 -13.16 -7.45 -18.30
C LEU A 131 -13.33 -6.95 -19.74
N LYS A 132 -13.00 -5.68 -20.02
CA LYS A 132 -13.19 -5.08 -21.36
C LYS A 132 -12.11 -5.46 -22.36
N ARG A 133 -10.86 -5.66 -21.92
CA ARG A 133 -9.69 -5.74 -22.82
C ARG A 133 -8.71 -6.88 -22.52
N GLY A 134 -8.96 -7.69 -21.49
CA GLY A 134 -8.04 -8.76 -21.09
C GLY A 134 -6.67 -8.27 -20.60
N LEU A 135 -6.51 -6.96 -20.40
CA LEU A 135 -5.26 -6.36 -19.92
C LEU A 135 -5.25 -6.40 -18.39
N GLN A 136 -4.25 -7.05 -17.81
CA GLN A 136 -3.97 -6.90 -16.38
C GLN A 136 -3.31 -5.55 -16.13
N GLY A 137 -3.95 -4.72 -15.30
CA GLY A 137 -3.36 -3.46 -14.86
C GLY A 137 -2.09 -3.73 -14.04
N ARG A 138 -0.91 -3.57 -14.66
CA ARG A 138 0.36 -3.73 -13.95
C ARG A 138 0.56 -2.61 -12.91
N PRO A 139 1.11 -2.91 -11.72
CA PRO A 139 1.27 -1.94 -10.63
C PRO A 139 2.06 -0.72 -11.08
N ASN A 140 1.50 0.48 -10.86
CA ASN A 140 2.16 1.74 -11.19
C ASN A 140 3.21 2.10 -10.14
N TRP A 141 4.38 2.57 -10.58
CA TRP A 141 5.40 3.17 -9.70
C TRP A 141 4.80 4.27 -8.82
N TRP A 142 3.99 5.17 -9.37
CA TRP A 142 3.30 6.22 -8.60
C TRP A 142 2.35 5.66 -7.53
N GLY A 143 1.77 4.50 -7.79
CA GLY A 143 0.92 3.79 -6.82
C GLY A 143 1.71 3.36 -5.59
N LYS A 144 2.87 2.72 -5.83
CA LYS A 144 3.80 2.27 -4.78
C LYS A 144 4.42 3.42 -3.99
N PHE A 145 4.80 4.50 -4.68
CA PHE A 145 5.28 5.72 -4.01
C PHE A 145 4.23 6.31 -3.06
N GLY A 146 2.96 6.34 -3.47
CA GLY A 146 1.87 6.81 -2.62
C GLY A 146 1.72 5.99 -1.33
N VAL A 147 1.84 4.67 -1.40
CA VAL A 147 1.78 3.79 -0.22
C VAL A 147 2.94 4.08 0.74
N GLY A 148 4.16 4.23 0.23
CA GLY A 148 5.32 4.58 1.06
C GLY A 148 5.17 5.92 1.77
N ILE A 149 4.61 6.93 1.09
CA ILE A 149 4.36 8.25 1.68
C ILE A 149 3.29 8.18 2.77
N VAL A 150 2.25 7.37 2.57
CA VAL A 150 1.25 7.11 3.61
C VAL A 150 1.88 6.42 4.82
N ALA A 151 2.72 5.42 4.62
CA ALA A 151 3.40 4.73 5.72
C ALA A 151 4.31 5.69 6.53
N ILE A 152 5.09 6.53 5.86
CA ILE A 152 5.90 7.58 6.49
C ILE A 152 5.01 8.53 7.29
N SER A 153 3.84 8.87 6.75
CA SER A 153 2.90 9.77 7.41
C SER A 153 2.29 9.17 8.66
N VAL A 154 1.93 7.89 8.63
CA VAL A 154 1.46 7.17 9.81
C VAL A 154 2.52 7.24 10.92
N ILE A 155 3.77 6.90 10.59
CA ILE A 155 4.91 6.96 11.54
C ILE A 155 5.13 8.39 12.06
N TRP A 156 5.04 9.39 11.18
CA TRP A 156 5.19 10.80 11.54
C TRP A 156 4.15 11.24 12.57
N TYR A 157 2.86 10.98 12.30
CA TYR A 157 1.77 11.36 13.19
C TYR A 157 1.84 10.66 14.54
N MET A 158 2.23 9.39 14.57
CA MET A 158 2.46 8.66 15.82
C MET A 158 3.64 9.24 16.62
N SER A 159 4.63 9.81 15.95
CA SER A 159 5.80 10.41 16.62
C SER A 159 5.51 11.80 17.18
N LEU A 160 4.42 12.47 16.77
CA LEU A 160 4.12 13.85 17.19
C LEU A 160 4.01 14.00 18.72
N PRO A 161 3.20 13.21 19.46
CA PRO A 161 3.05 13.41 20.91
C PRO A 161 4.37 13.28 21.68
N TYR A 162 5.24 12.36 21.24
CA TYR A 162 6.60 12.22 21.78
C TYR A 162 7.39 13.52 21.60
N PHE A 163 7.46 14.08 20.40
CA PHE A 163 8.21 15.33 20.17
C PHE A 163 7.65 16.52 20.97
N LEU A 164 6.33 16.60 21.14
CA LEU A 164 5.68 17.64 21.93
C LEU A 164 6.05 17.55 23.41
N GLN A 165 6.19 16.34 23.95
CA GLN A 165 6.57 16.11 25.34
C GLN A 165 8.03 16.50 25.63
N PHE A 166 8.95 16.32 24.68
CA PHE A 166 10.37 16.64 24.83
C PHE A 166 10.74 18.08 24.41
N GLY A 167 9.75 18.95 24.20
CA GLY A 167 9.98 20.39 23.98
C GLY A 167 10.64 20.71 22.64
N ALA A 168 10.51 19.84 21.63
CA ALA A 168 10.98 20.17 20.29
C ALA A 168 10.27 21.46 19.80
N PRO A 169 11.01 22.47 19.30
CA PRO A 169 10.37 23.70 18.81
C PRO A 169 9.45 23.32 17.67
N TYR A 170 8.14 23.62 17.78
CA TYR A 170 7.11 23.35 16.76
C TYR A 170 7.59 23.84 15.38
N PRO A 171 8.18 22.99 14.52
CA PRO A 171 8.47 23.38 13.17
C PRO A 171 7.12 23.48 12.46
N PHE A 172 7.03 24.34 11.45
CA PHE A 172 5.85 24.46 10.60
C PHE A 172 5.31 23.10 10.08
N LEU A 173 6.18 22.10 9.95
CA LEU A 173 5.86 20.72 9.54
C LEU A 173 5.23 19.82 10.64
N MET A 174 5.31 20.18 11.93
CA MET A 174 4.66 19.42 13.00
C MET A 174 3.20 19.80 13.22
N HIS A 175 2.69 20.84 12.55
CA HIS A 175 1.27 21.15 12.62
C HIS A 175 0.48 20.07 11.85
N PRO A 176 -0.48 19.37 12.49
CA PRO A 176 -1.22 18.26 11.87
C PRO A 176 -1.88 18.68 10.55
N VAL A 177 -2.45 19.88 10.52
CA VAL A 177 -3.10 20.41 9.32
C VAL A 177 -2.13 20.61 8.13
N ILE A 178 -0.87 20.98 8.37
CA ILE A 178 0.09 21.25 7.29
C ILE A 178 0.62 19.95 6.68
N SER A 179 0.96 18.96 7.53
CA SER A 179 1.37 17.63 7.04
C SER A 179 0.24 16.93 6.27
N ALA A 180 -1.02 17.17 6.65
CA ALA A 180 -2.19 16.72 5.93
C ALA A 180 -2.32 17.32 4.51
N TYR A 181 -2.01 18.60 4.32
CA TYR A 181 -2.04 19.21 2.98
C TYR A 181 -0.96 18.64 2.07
N VAL A 182 0.24 18.38 2.60
CA VAL A 182 1.33 17.72 1.84
C VAL A 182 0.90 16.32 1.40
N LEU A 183 0.27 15.56 2.29
CA LEU A 183 -0.30 14.25 1.98
C LEU A 183 -1.37 14.31 0.91
N LEU A 184 -2.30 15.26 1.02
CA LEU A 184 -3.34 15.45 0.02
C LEU A 184 -2.75 15.76 -1.35
N PHE A 185 -1.73 16.63 -1.41
CA PHE A 185 -1.04 16.95 -2.66
C PHE A 185 -0.43 15.70 -3.32
N VAL A 186 0.22 14.84 -2.53
CA VAL A 186 0.78 13.57 -3.04
C VAL A 186 -0.32 12.62 -3.50
N LEU A 187 -1.40 12.47 -2.71
CA LEU A 187 -2.50 11.55 -3.03
C LEU A 187 -3.23 12.00 -4.30
N THR A 188 -3.50 13.30 -4.44
CA THR A 188 -4.14 13.87 -5.63
C THR A 188 -3.25 13.72 -6.86
N ALA A 189 -1.94 14.00 -6.77
CA ALA A 189 -0.99 13.74 -7.85
C ALA A 189 -0.99 12.25 -8.26
N GLY A 190 -1.04 11.34 -7.29
CA GLY A 190 -1.13 9.90 -7.53
C GLY A 190 -2.43 9.49 -8.24
N VAL A 191 -3.56 10.08 -7.87
CA VAL A 191 -4.87 9.87 -8.53
C VAL A 191 -4.84 10.41 -9.96
N ILE A 192 -4.33 11.63 -10.18
CA ILE A 192 -4.21 12.23 -11.50
C ILE A 192 -3.34 11.34 -12.40
N ALA A 193 -2.18 10.90 -11.92
CA ALA A 193 -1.30 10.00 -12.66
C ALA A 193 -2.00 8.67 -13.02
N TYR A 194 -2.85 8.15 -12.13
CA TYR A 194 -3.64 6.94 -12.38
C TYR A 194 -4.72 7.17 -13.44
N VAL A 195 -5.47 8.27 -13.34
CA VAL A 195 -6.54 8.64 -14.30
C VAL A 195 -5.95 8.92 -15.68
N VAL A 196 -4.86 9.69 -15.77
CA VAL A 196 -4.19 9.97 -17.05
C VAL A 196 -3.69 8.69 -17.71
N ARG A 197 -3.10 7.77 -16.94
CA ARG A 197 -2.69 6.46 -17.47
C ARG A 197 -3.88 5.68 -17.99
N TYR A 198 -4.97 5.64 -17.23
CA TYR A 198 -6.19 4.95 -17.62
C TYR A 198 -6.79 5.54 -18.89
N TRP A 199 -6.84 6.86 -18.96
CA TRP A 199 -7.30 7.63 -20.12
C TRP A 199 -6.48 7.27 -21.36
N ASN A 200 -5.15 7.28 -21.25
CA ASN A 200 -4.27 6.89 -22.35
C ASN A 200 -4.48 5.45 -22.79
N ILE A 201 -4.67 4.51 -21.85
CA ILE A 201 -4.93 3.11 -22.19
C ILE A 201 -6.27 2.99 -22.92
N VAL A 202 -7.32 3.68 -22.45
CA VAL A 202 -8.68 3.57 -23.02
C VAL A 202 -8.81 4.26 -24.38
N PHE A 203 -8.33 5.49 -24.51
CA PHE A 203 -8.57 6.33 -25.68
C PHE A 203 -7.45 6.34 -26.72
N HIS A 204 -6.24 5.87 -26.38
CA HIS A 204 -5.12 5.72 -27.33
C HIS A 204 -4.62 4.26 -27.41
N PRO A 205 -5.47 3.32 -27.87
CA PRO A 205 -5.11 1.91 -27.95
C PRO A 205 -3.99 1.61 -28.97
N GLU A 206 -3.87 2.40 -30.04
CA GLU A 206 -2.78 2.32 -31.04
C GLU A 206 -1.36 2.50 -30.46
N ALA A 207 -1.21 3.06 -29.26
CA ALA A 207 0.10 3.12 -28.59
C ALA A 207 0.54 1.78 -27.96
N ILE A 208 -0.37 0.83 -27.83
CA ILE A 208 -0.22 -0.46 -27.13
C ILE A 208 -0.21 -1.65 -28.11
N GLU A 209 -0.59 -1.45 -29.39
CA GLU A 209 -0.34 -2.45 -30.43
C GLU A 209 1.17 -2.66 -30.55
N LEU A 210 1.63 -3.78 -29.98
CA LEU A 210 2.99 -4.24 -30.10
C LEU A 210 3.19 -4.71 -31.53
N ASP A 211 3.84 -3.88 -32.34
CA ASP A 211 4.44 -4.34 -33.58
C ASP A 211 5.38 -5.52 -33.26
N PRO A 212 5.06 -6.74 -33.72
CA PRO A 212 5.83 -7.94 -33.39
C PRO A 212 7.29 -7.87 -33.86
N GLU A 213 7.64 -6.96 -34.78
CA GLU A 213 9.00 -6.78 -35.25
C GLU A 213 9.82 -5.78 -34.42
N ASN A 214 9.18 -4.92 -33.62
CA ASN A 214 9.86 -3.83 -32.92
C ASN A 214 10.34 -4.24 -31.51
N LYS A 215 11.51 -4.90 -31.45
CA LYS A 215 12.15 -5.38 -30.21
C LYS A 215 12.38 -4.29 -29.14
N LYS A 216 12.45 -3.00 -29.51
CA LYS A 216 12.54 -1.87 -28.55
C LYS A 216 11.21 -1.60 -27.85
N GLN A 217 10.09 -1.74 -28.56
CA GLN A 217 8.74 -1.53 -28.03
C GLN A 217 8.35 -2.69 -27.09
N ALA A 218 8.67 -3.93 -27.47
CA ALA A 218 8.53 -5.11 -26.60
C ALA A 218 9.31 -4.97 -25.28
N LYS A 219 10.54 -4.43 -25.30
CA LYS A 219 11.32 -4.15 -24.07
C LYS A 219 10.77 -2.99 -23.24
N LYS A 220 10.20 -1.97 -23.88
CA LYS A 220 9.57 -0.81 -23.21
C LYS A 220 8.29 -1.21 -22.48
N TYR A 221 7.50 -2.11 -23.05
CA TYR A 221 6.24 -2.61 -22.48
C TYR A 221 6.37 -3.90 -21.65
N GLN A 222 7.44 -4.69 -21.78
CA GLN A 222 7.78 -5.72 -20.78
C GLN A 222 8.21 -5.11 -19.44
N LYS A 223 8.68 -3.85 -19.44
CA LYS A 223 9.05 -3.08 -18.25
C LYS A 223 7.94 -2.14 -17.73
N ILE A 224 6.79 -2.07 -18.39
CA ILE A 224 5.53 -1.41 -17.94
C ILE A 224 4.65 -2.45 -17.27
#